data_AF-A0A8T2ZQW0-F1
#
_entry.id   AF-A0A8T2ZQW0-F1
#
_cell.length_a   1.000
_cell.length_b   1.000
_cell.length_c   1.000
_cell.angle_alpha   90.00
_cell.angle_beta   90.00
_cell.angle_gamma   90.00
#
_symmetry.space_group_name_H-M   'P 1'
#
loop_
_entity.id
_entity.type
_entity.pdbx_description
1 polymer ?
#
loop_
_entity_poly.entity_id
_entity_poly.type
_entity_poly.pdbx_seq_one_letter_code
_entity_poly.pdbx_strand_id
1 'polypeptide(L)'
;MILVIMSASPVNISFAKNETKVGGILWVGYPGQAGGDVIAQVIFGDHNPTKTKVTNYHLHTDNLFILLAGRSPFTWYPKEYSDQVPMTNMDLRANATDNFPRRTYRFYTGKPLYEFGHGLGYSTFSKFVISAPSTLLIPLKSSLKPSGIPSVYSSKQDPYPNGQAIDVSSVNCTNLQLVLVIGVRNKGPMNGDHVVLIF
;
A
#
# COMPACT_ATOMS: atom_id res chain seq x y z
N MET A 1 -8.08 17.90 -19.35
CA MET A 1 -7.42 16.77 -20.04
C MET A 1 -7.33 15.59 -19.08
N ILE A 2 -7.53 14.35 -19.56
CA ILE A 2 -7.32 13.12 -18.79
C ILE A 2 -6.07 12.42 -19.33
N LEU A 3 -5.10 12.12 -18.46
CA LEU A 3 -3.88 11.40 -18.81
C LEU A 3 -4.10 9.90 -18.57
N VAL A 4 -4.11 9.08 -19.63
CA VAL A 4 -4.20 7.62 -19.50
C VAL A 4 -2.80 7.01 -19.66
N ILE A 5 -2.38 6.19 -18.69
CA ILE A 5 -1.07 5.56 -18.62
C ILE A 5 -1.22 4.04 -18.80
N MET A 6 -0.72 3.55 -19.93
CA MET A 6 -0.66 2.13 -20.27
C MET A 6 0.78 1.64 -20.10
N SER A 7 1.08 1.00 -18.97
CA SER A 7 2.43 0.49 -18.69
C SER A 7 2.37 -0.68 -17.71
N ALA A 8 3.32 -1.61 -17.82
CA ALA A 8 3.45 -2.72 -16.88
C ALA A 8 3.73 -2.23 -15.45
N SER A 9 4.62 -1.25 -15.36
CA SER A 9 5.20 -0.76 -14.11
C SER A 9 4.98 0.74 -13.97
N PRO A 10 5.12 1.28 -12.75
CA PRO A 10 5.11 2.72 -12.52
C PRO A 10 6.08 3.47 -13.43
N VAL A 11 5.64 4.59 -13.97
CA VAL A 11 6.47 5.54 -14.71
C VAL A 11 6.48 6.85 -13.95
N ASN A 12 7.61 7.58 -13.98
CA ASN A 12 7.66 8.87 -13.30
C ASN A 12 6.76 9.88 -14.02
N ILE A 13 5.68 10.29 -13.34
CA ILE A 13 4.72 11.28 -13.81
C ILE A 13 4.65 12.51 -12.91
N SER A 14 5.76 12.85 -12.22
CA SER A 14 5.83 14.04 -11.36
C SER A 14 5.36 15.31 -12.08
N PHE A 15 5.60 15.42 -13.39
CA PHE A 15 5.12 16.56 -14.20
C PHE A 15 3.60 16.73 -14.13
N ALA A 16 2.84 15.63 -14.14
CA ALA A 16 1.38 15.64 -14.19
C ALA A 16 0.74 16.07 -12.86
N LYS A 17 1.48 16.05 -11.75
CA LYS A 17 0.99 16.54 -10.45
C LYS A 17 0.96 18.07 -10.38
N ASN A 18 1.83 18.75 -11.12
CA ASN A 18 1.97 20.21 -11.09
C ASN A 18 1.27 20.91 -12.27
N GLU A 19 0.83 20.15 -13.27
CA GLU A 19 0.16 20.69 -14.47
C GLU A 19 -1.35 20.87 -14.22
N THR A 20 -1.83 22.11 -14.26
CA THR A 20 -3.25 22.42 -14.00
C THR A 20 -4.20 21.96 -15.10
N LYS A 21 -3.68 21.71 -16.31
CA LYS A 21 -4.47 21.18 -17.44
C LYS A 21 -4.84 19.70 -17.27
N VAL A 22 -4.11 18.96 -16.42
CA VAL A 22 -4.37 17.54 -16.12
C VAL A 22 -5.46 17.47 -15.05
N GLY A 23 -6.70 17.23 -15.46
CA GLY A 23 -7.85 17.10 -14.56
C GLY A 23 -7.95 15.72 -13.91
N GLY A 24 -7.28 14.72 -14.48
CA GLY A 24 -7.21 13.36 -13.94
C GLY A 24 -6.13 12.53 -14.62
N ILE A 25 -5.66 11.52 -13.91
CA ILE A 25 -4.64 10.57 -14.33
C ILE A 25 -5.23 9.18 -14.13
N LEU A 26 -5.12 8.30 -15.11
CA LEU A 26 -5.66 6.96 -15.09
C LEU A 26 -4.57 5.95 -15.44
N TRP A 27 -4.14 5.09 -14.52
CA TRP A 27 -3.28 3.95 -14.88
C TRP A 27 -4.09 2.67 -15.07
N VAL A 28 -3.82 1.99 -16.19
CA VAL A 28 -4.67 0.91 -16.72
C VAL A 28 -3.91 -0.39 -16.99
N GLY A 29 -2.61 -0.43 -16.72
CA GLY A 29 -1.78 -1.60 -17.02
C GLY A 29 -1.87 -1.98 -18.51
N TYR A 30 -2.20 -3.24 -18.78
CA TYR A 30 -2.52 -3.77 -20.11
C TYR A 30 -3.96 -4.31 -20.14
N PRO A 31 -4.94 -3.50 -20.52
CA PRO A 31 -6.35 -3.79 -20.32
C PRO A 31 -6.96 -4.76 -21.36
N GLY A 32 -6.13 -5.41 -22.18
CA GLY A 32 -6.56 -6.41 -23.16
C GLY A 32 -7.47 -5.87 -24.26
N GLN A 33 -8.14 -6.80 -24.97
CA GLN A 33 -8.95 -6.48 -26.15
C GLN A 33 -10.16 -5.58 -25.88
N ALA A 34 -10.73 -5.63 -24.67
CA ALA A 34 -11.86 -4.80 -24.24
C ALA A 34 -11.42 -3.51 -23.52
N GLY A 35 -10.11 -3.21 -23.54
CA GLY A 35 -9.57 -2.14 -22.72
C GLY A 35 -10.08 -0.75 -23.07
N GLY A 36 -10.31 -0.48 -24.36
CA GLY A 36 -10.88 0.80 -24.81
C GLY A 36 -12.26 1.06 -24.22
N ASP A 37 -13.14 0.05 -24.26
CA ASP A 37 -14.50 0.13 -23.75
C ASP A 37 -14.51 0.37 -22.23
N VAL A 38 -13.69 -0.39 -21.49
CA VAL A 38 -13.61 -0.25 -20.02
C VAL A 38 -13.04 1.11 -19.62
N ILE A 39 -12.01 1.60 -20.33
CA ILE A 39 -11.45 2.93 -20.09
C ILE A 39 -12.52 4.00 -20.31
N ALA A 40 -13.29 3.91 -21.39
CA ALA A 40 -14.35 4.87 -21.70
C ALA A 40 -15.45 4.86 -20.63
N GLN A 41 -15.95 3.67 -20.25
CA GLN A 41 -16.98 3.53 -19.22
C GLN A 41 -16.55 4.14 -17.88
N VAL A 42 -15.28 4.00 -17.51
CA VAL A 42 -14.77 4.67 -16.31
C VAL A 42 -14.68 6.18 -16.52
N ILE A 43 -14.04 6.66 -17.57
CA ILE A 43 -13.88 8.12 -17.81
C ILE A 43 -15.22 8.86 -17.87
N PHE A 44 -16.24 8.24 -18.48
CA PHE A 44 -17.58 8.81 -18.59
C PHE A 44 -18.48 8.58 -17.37
N GLY A 45 -18.00 7.82 -16.38
CA GLY A 45 -18.71 7.61 -15.11
C GLY A 45 -19.81 6.54 -15.16
N ASP A 46 -19.80 5.66 -16.17
CA ASP A 46 -20.66 4.47 -16.19
C ASP A 46 -20.22 3.46 -15.12
N HIS A 47 -18.94 3.49 -14.74
CA HIS A 47 -18.38 2.64 -13.70
C HIS A 47 -17.49 3.40 -12.71
N ASN A 48 -17.56 3.04 -11.43
CA ASN A 48 -16.80 3.69 -10.36
C ASN A 48 -15.50 2.93 -10.05
N PRO A 49 -14.33 3.51 -10.33
CA PRO A 49 -13.04 2.92 -10.02
C PRO A 49 -12.69 3.16 -8.54
N THR A 50 -13.38 2.53 -7.60
CA THR A 50 -13.03 2.35 -6.17
C THR A 50 -12.06 3.36 -5.48
N LYS A 51 -12.53 4.16 -4.49
CA LYS A 51 -11.71 5.12 -3.70
C LYS A 51 -11.20 4.56 -2.36
N THR A 52 -10.04 5.01 -1.85
CA THR A 52 -9.73 5.06 -0.40
C THR A 52 -9.03 6.36 0.02
N LYS A 53 -9.50 7.00 1.10
CA LYS A 53 -8.72 8.00 1.85
C LYS A 53 -7.94 7.26 2.95
N VAL A 54 -6.61 7.27 2.89
CA VAL A 54 -5.76 6.89 4.04
C VAL A 54 -5.81 8.06 5.02
N THR A 55 -6.39 7.87 6.20
CA THR A 55 -6.36 8.88 7.26
C THR A 55 -4.97 8.91 7.86
N ASN A 56 -4.24 10.02 7.61
CA ASN A 56 -3.29 10.71 8.52
C ASN A 56 -2.21 11.55 7.80
N TYR A 57 -2.41 11.98 6.56
CA TYR A 57 -1.57 13.01 5.94
C TYR A 57 -2.41 14.07 5.20
N HIS A 58 -2.17 15.34 5.53
CA HIS A 58 -2.67 16.49 4.77
C HIS A 58 -1.95 16.52 3.42
N LEU A 59 -2.53 15.90 2.40
CA LEU A 59 -2.10 16.09 1.02
C LEU A 59 -2.95 17.22 0.42
N HIS A 60 -2.33 18.41 0.45
CA HIS A 60 -2.75 19.58 -0.31
C HIS A 60 -2.48 19.28 -1.80
N THR A 61 -3.49 19.53 -2.65
CA THR A 61 -3.45 19.44 -4.13
C THR A 61 -2.98 18.11 -4.72
N ASP A 62 -3.87 17.11 -4.78
CA ASP A 62 -3.67 15.94 -5.64
C ASP A 62 -4.68 15.99 -6.81
N ASN A 63 -4.16 16.21 -8.02
CA ASN A 63 -4.86 15.87 -9.25
C ASN A 63 -5.36 14.42 -9.18
N LEU A 64 -6.57 14.16 -9.67
CA LEU A 64 -7.31 12.92 -9.53
C LEU A 64 -6.56 11.73 -10.17
N PHE A 65 -5.78 10.96 -9.40
CA PHE A 65 -5.14 9.72 -9.83
C PHE A 65 -6.06 8.51 -9.59
N ILE A 66 -6.66 8.02 -10.66
CA ILE A 66 -7.57 6.88 -10.71
C ILE A 66 -6.78 5.66 -11.20
N LEU A 67 -7.06 4.51 -10.62
CA LEU A 67 -6.56 3.24 -11.11
C LEU A 67 -7.74 2.37 -11.47
N LEU A 68 -7.76 1.83 -12.70
CA LEU A 68 -8.79 0.87 -13.08
C LEU A 68 -8.71 -0.42 -12.24
N ALA A 69 -7.55 -0.72 -11.66
CA ALA A 69 -7.35 -1.81 -10.71
C ALA A 69 -7.85 -1.51 -9.28
N GLY A 70 -8.53 -0.37 -9.07
CA GLY A 70 -8.99 0.10 -7.77
C GLY A 70 -7.87 0.61 -6.84
N ARG A 71 -6.67 0.00 -6.89
CA ARG A 71 -5.50 0.40 -6.10
C ARG A 71 -4.18 -0.02 -6.77
N SER A 72 -3.10 0.69 -6.45
CA SER A 72 -1.79 0.44 -7.04
C SER A 72 -1.15 -0.79 -6.41
N PRO A 73 -0.79 -1.82 -7.18
CA PRO A 73 -0.05 -2.97 -6.65
C PRO A 73 1.45 -2.67 -6.45
N PHE A 74 1.89 -1.45 -6.76
CA PHE A 74 3.27 -1.02 -6.62
C PHE A 74 3.37 0.33 -5.91
N THR A 75 4.53 0.59 -5.31
CA THR A 75 4.93 1.94 -4.94
C THR A 75 5.42 2.67 -6.19
N TRP A 76 4.88 3.84 -6.48
CA TRP A 76 5.36 4.70 -7.57
C TRP A 76 6.52 5.53 -7.04
N TYR A 77 7.73 5.21 -7.48
CA TYR A 77 8.94 5.86 -7.04
C TYR A 77 9.25 7.11 -7.86
N PRO A 78 9.88 8.13 -7.24
CA PRO A 78 10.43 9.27 -7.99
C PRO A 78 11.65 8.82 -8.81
N LYS A 79 12.00 9.56 -9.86
CA LYS A 79 13.10 9.19 -10.76
C LYS A 79 14.41 8.96 -10.01
N GLU A 80 14.67 9.76 -8.98
CA GLU A 80 15.91 9.71 -8.21
C GLU A 80 16.11 8.33 -7.55
N TYR A 81 15.02 7.58 -7.31
CA TYR A 81 15.08 6.24 -6.78
C TYR A 81 15.79 5.25 -7.72
N SER A 82 15.52 5.31 -9.02
CA SER A 82 16.19 4.41 -9.98
C SER A 82 17.68 4.69 -10.10
N ASP A 83 18.08 5.94 -9.82
CA ASP A 83 19.47 6.38 -9.89
C ASP A 83 20.25 6.00 -8.62
N GLN A 84 19.56 5.78 -7.49
CA GLN A 84 20.14 5.41 -6.19
C GLN A 84 20.23 3.90 -5.93
N VAL A 85 19.46 3.09 -6.68
CA VAL A 85 19.27 1.67 -6.38
C VAL A 85 19.82 0.81 -7.52
N PRO A 86 21.00 0.18 -7.33
CA PRO A 86 21.51 -0.78 -8.31
C PRO A 86 20.52 -1.93 -8.48
N MET A 87 20.10 -2.21 -9.72
CA MET A 87 19.09 -3.26 -9.99
C MET A 87 19.60 -4.68 -9.69
N THR A 88 20.91 -4.84 -9.49
CA THR A 88 21.56 -6.09 -9.05
C THR A 88 21.55 -6.29 -7.54
N ASN A 89 21.33 -5.23 -6.74
CA ASN A 89 21.30 -5.34 -5.29
C ASN A 89 19.93 -5.87 -4.83
N MET A 90 19.90 -7.04 -4.21
CA MET A 90 18.67 -7.71 -3.77
C MET A 90 18.25 -7.37 -2.34
N ASP A 91 19.00 -6.52 -1.64
CA ASP A 91 18.66 -6.11 -0.28
C ASP A 91 17.35 -5.33 -0.26
N LEU A 92 16.45 -5.71 0.65
CA LEU A 92 15.18 -5.00 0.85
C LEU A 92 15.30 -3.91 1.93
N ARG A 93 16.14 -4.15 2.94
CA ARG A 93 16.38 -3.26 4.09
C ARG A 93 17.64 -2.43 3.87
N ALA A 94 17.91 -1.49 4.77
CA ALA A 94 19.16 -0.73 4.72
C ALA A 94 20.33 -1.61 5.16
N ASN A 95 21.49 -1.38 4.55
CA ASN A 95 22.77 -1.90 4.99
C ASN A 95 23.56 -0.73 5.63
N ALA A 96 24.47 -1.04 6.57
CA ALA A 96 25.17 -0.06 7.39
C ALA A 96 26.11 0.86 6.59
N THR A 97 26.46 0.49 5.35
CA THR A 97 27.51 1.13 4.55
C THR A 97 27.01 1.93 3.36
N ASP A 98 25.73 1.84 2.98
CA ASP A 98 25.22 2.48 1.76
C ASP A 98 24.06 3.45 2.03
N ASN A 99 24.03 4.55 1.26
CA ASN A 99 22.89 5.47 1.15
C ASN A 99 21.72 4.81 0.39
N PHE A 100 21.34 3.61 0.81
CA PHE A 100 20.36 2.76 0.15
C PHE A 100 18.95 3.15 0.62
N PRO A 101 18.08 3.63 -0.27
CA PRO A 101 16.75 4.11 0.11
C PRO A 101 15.77 2.99 0.50
N ARG A 102 16.22 1.72 0.45
CA ARG A 102 15.44 0.50 0.71
C ARG A 102 14.43 0.21 -0.41
N ARG A 103 13.84 -0.99 -0.40
CA ARG A 103 12.90 -1.43 -1.45
C ARG A 103 11.51 -1.70 -0.90
N THR A 104 10.51 -1.63 -1.78
CA THR A 104 9.08 -1.90 -1.52
C THR A 104 8.42 -0.89 -0.57
N TYR A 105 7.09 -0.90 -0.51
CA TYR A 105 6.33 -0.07 0.44
C TYR A 105 6.66 -0.34 1.91
N ARG A 106 7.15 -1.54 2.22
CA ARG A 106 7.42 -1.98 3.60
C ARG A 106 8.67 -1.35 4.18
N PHE A 107 9.69 -1.11 3.34
CA PHE A 107 10.99 -0.64 3.83
C PHE A 107 11.41 0.70 3.24
N TYR A 108 10.88 1.13 2.10
CA TYR A 108 11.24 2.41 1.50
C TYR A 108 10.97 3.57 2.46
N THR A 109 12.01 4.39 2.70
CA THR A 109 11.94 5.53 3.63
C THR A 109 11.79 6.88 2.94
N GLY A 110 11.89 6.91 1.61
CA GLY A 110 11.67 8.13 0.85
C GLY A 110 10.18 8.44 0.65
N LYS A 111 9.88 9.56 -0.02
CA LYS A 111 8.51 9.96 -0.35
C LYS A 111 8.11 9.39 -1.73
N PRO A 112 7.14 8.46 -1.83
CA PRO A 112 6.66 7.98 -3.12
C PRO A 112 5.79 9.03 -3.82
N LEU A 113 5.68 8.95 -5.16
CA LEU A 113 4.69 9.72 -5.92
C LEU A 113 3.26 9.27 -5.58
N TYR A 114 3.09 7.95 -5.55
CA TYR A 114 1.87 7.24 -5.16
C TYR A 114 2.27 6.00 -4.35
N GLU A 115 1.64 5.83 -3.20
CA GLU A 115 1.92 4.72 -2.30
C GLU A 115 1.40 3.38 -2.86
N PHE A 116 1.95 2.28 -2.35
CA PHE A 116 1.32 0.98 -2.53
C PHE A 116 -0.10 1.01 -1.96
N GLY A 117 -1.04 0.47 -2.71
CA GLY A 117 -2.44 0.50 -2.34
C GLY A 117 -3.12 1.86 -2.55
N HIS A 118 -2.44 2.87 -3.09
CA HIS A 118 -3.06 4.15 -3.43
C HIS A 118 -4.09 3.95 -4.56
N GLY A 119 -5.22 4.63 -4.51
CA GLY A 119 -6.26 4.58 -5.54
C GLY A 119 -7.46 5.44 -5.18
N LEU A 120 -7.96 6.19 -6.17
CA LEU A 120 -9.12 7.05 -6.06
C LEU A 120 -10.25 6.55 -6.95
N GLY A 121 -11.48 6.81 -6.50
CA GLY A 121 -12.72 6.55 -7.23
C GLY A 121 -13.71 7.70 -7.08
N TYR A 122 -14.88 7.53 -7.70
CA TYR A 122 -15.92 8.56 -7.84
C TYR A 122 -16.84 8.71 -6.62
N SER A 123 -16.65 7.90 -5.58
CA SER A 123 -17.42 8.01 -4.34
C SER A 123 -16.55 8.01 -3.09
N THR A 124 -17.06 8.49 -1.96
CA THR A 124 -16.38 8.57 -0.67
C THR A 124 -16.79 7.43 0.24
N PHE A 125 -15.83 6.60 0.68
CA PHE A 125 -16.08 5.52 1.62
C PHE A 125 -15.46 5.84 2.99
N SER A 126 -16.20 5.57 4.06
CA SER A 126 -15.72 5.56 5.44
C SER A 126 -15.54 4.13 5.92
N LYS A 127 -14.51 3.91 6.73
CA LYS A 127 -14.14 2.60 7.29
C LYS A 127 -14.16 2.68 8.79
N PHE A 128 -14.61 1.61 9.44
CA PHE A 128 -14.60 1.51 10.89
C PHE A 128 -14.46 0.03 11.29
N VAL A 129 -13.80 -0.21 12.41
CA VAL A 129 -13.74 -1.55 12.99
C VAL A 129 -15.08 -1.83 13.67
N ILE A 130 -15.76 -2.89 13.25
CA ILE A 130 -16.98 -3.37 13.90
C ILE A 130 -16.59 -4.27 15.07
N SER A 131 -15.66 -5.19 14.83
CA SER A 131 -15.15 -6.10 15.86
C SER A 131 -13.71 -6.47 15.54
N ALA A 132 -12.87 -6.41 16.57
CA ALA A 132 -11.50 -6.90 16.55
C ALA A 132 -11.18 -7.46 17.94
N PRO A 133 -10.46 -8.58 18.05
CA PRO A 133 -9.96 -9.03 19.33
C PRO A 133 -8.96 -8.01 19.87
N SER A 134 -9.13 -7.60 21.13
CA SER A 134 -8.20 -6.70 21.83
C SER A 134 -6.93 -7.40 22.28
N THR A 135 -6.95 -8.73 22.34
CA THR A 135 -5.81 -9.57 22.74
C THR A 135 -5.78 -10.80 21.85
N LEU A 136 -4.59 -11.12 21.34
CA LEU A 136 -4.34 -12.33 20.56
C LEU A 136 -3.41 -13.23 21.35
N LEU A 137 -3.87 -14.44 21.67
CA LEU A 137 -3.05 -15.45 22.31
C LEU A 137 -2.27 -16.21 21.24
N ILE A 138 -0.95 -16.11 21.31
CA ILE A 138 -0.03 -16.76 20.38
C ILE A 138 0.58 -17.98 21.11
N PRO A 139 0.20 -19.22 20.77
CA PRO A 139 0.73 -20.40 21.43
C PRO A 139 2.21 -20.60 21.06
N LEU A 140 3.04 -20.83 22.07
CA LEU A 140 4.46 -21.16 21.89
C LEU A 140 4.64 -22.67 21.72
N LYS A 141 5.68 -23.08 20.98
CA LYS A 141 6.09 -24.49 20.93
C LYS A 141 6.59 -24.89 22.31
N SER A 142 6.05 -25.97 22.87
CA SER A 142 6.24 -26.46 24.25
C SER A 142 7.67 -26.86 24.65
N SER A 143 8.70 -26.54 23.85
CA SER A 143 10.10 -26.89 24.13
C SER A 143 10.87 -25.80 24.88
N LEU A 144 10.24 -24.66 25.21
CA LEU A 144 10.87 -23.63 26.04
C LEU A 144 10.68 -24.00 27.52
N LYS A 145 11.80 -24.22 28.23
CA LYS A 145 11.81 -24.44 29.68
C LYS A 145 11.02 -23.31 30.38
N PRO A 146 10.27 -23.60 31.46
CA PRO A 146 9.40 -22.63 32.14
C PRO A 146 10.09 -21.41 32.77
N SER A 147 11.42 -21.30 32.65
CA SER A 147 12.25 -20.18 33.08
C SER A 147 12.86 -19.35 31.94
N GLY A 148 12.59 -19.70 30.68
CA GLY A 148 13.01 -18.92 29.52
C GLY A 148 11.90 -17.98 29.06
N ILE A 149 11.93 -16.72 29.51
CA ILE A 149 11.21 -15.62 28.86
C ILE A 149 11.50 -15.76 27.35
N PRO A 150 10.50 -15.79 26.44
CA PRO A 150 10.77 -15.80 25.01
C PRO A 150 11.72 -14.64 24.75
N SER A 151 12.92 -14.93 24.24
CA SER A 151 13.99 -13.94 24.14
C SER A 151 13.49 -12.80 23.29
N VAL A 152 13.03 -11.76 23.97
CA VAL A 152 12.73 -10.45 23.41
C VAL A 152 14.08 -9.96 22.93
N TYR A 153 14.36 -10.20 21.65
CA TYR A 153 15.62 -9.75 21.07
C TYR A 153 15.57 -8.23 21.00
N SER A 154 16.18 -7.57 21.98
CA SER A 154 16.62 -6.18 21.83
C SER A 154 17.87 -6.18 20.96
N SER A 155 17.70 -6.28 19.63
CA SER A 155 18.81 -6.06 18.73
C SER A 155 19.20 -4.59 18.77
N LYS A 156 20.44 -4.29 19.18
CA LYS A 156 21.02 -2.94 19.07
C LYS A 156 21.17 -2.47 17.61
N GLN A 157 20.91 -3.34 16.64
CA GLN A 157 20.95 -3.08 15.20
C GLN A 157 19.56 -3.00 14.56
N ASP A 158 18.48 -3.17 15.34
CA ASP A 158 17.15 -2.92 14.81
C ASP A 158 16.90 -1.41 14.67
N PRO A 159 16.38 -0.94 13.52
CA PRO A 159 16.04 0.47 13.32
C PRO A 159 14.87 0.94 14.20
N TYR A 160 14.31 0.07 15.05
CA TYR A 160 13.25 0.36 16.00
C TYR A 160 13.77 0.30 17.44
N PRO A 161 14.02 1.44 18.09
CA PRO A 161 14.74 1.52 19.37
C PRO A 161 14.01 0.88 20.58
N ASN A 162 12.80 0.33 20.40
CA ASN A 162 11.98 -0.35 21.42
C ASN A 162 11.41 -1.71 20.96
N GLY A 163 11.97 -2.30 19.90
CA GLY A 163 11.38 -3.48 19.26
C GLY A 163 11.47 -4.75 20.10
N GLN A 164 10.43 -5.04 20.88
CA GLN A 164 10.26 -6.38 21.42
C GLN A 164 9.91 -7.34 20.27
N ALA A 165 10.90 -8.10 19.79
CA ALA A 165 10.69 -9.10 18.75
C ALA A 165 10.55 -10.49 19.37
N ILE A 166 9.54 -11.24 18.91
CA ILE A 166 9.38 -12.67 19.23
C ILE A 166 9.95 -13.46 18.05
N ASP A 167 10.82 -14.42 18.34
CA ASP A 167 11.28 -15.37 17.32
C ASP A 167 10.10 -16.23 16.84
N VAL A 168 9.71 -16.05 15.58
CA VAL A 168 8.61 -16.79 14.95
C VAL A 168 8.87 -18.30 14.95
N SER A 169 10.14 -18.74 14.98
CA SER A 169 10.50 -20.16 15.08
C SER A 169 9.96 -20.82 16.35
N SER A 170 9.82 -20.04 17.42
CA SER A 170 9.35 -20.47 18.75
C SER A 170 7.81 -20.51 18.87
N VAL A 171 7.09 -20.01 17.86
CA VAL A 171 5.63 -19.91 17.86
C VAL A 171 5.00 -21.10 17.12
N ASN A 172 3.91 -21.63 17.65
CA ASN A 172 3.04 -22.56 16.93
C ASN A 172 1.97 -21.78 16.16
N CYS A 173 2.20 -21.52 14.87
CA CYS A 173 1.25 -20.79 14.03
C CYS A 173 0.07 -21.64 13.49
N THR A 174 -0.03 -22.91 13.87
CA THR A 174 -1.04 -23.82 13.30
C THR A 174 -2.44 -23.44 13.81
N ASN A 175 -3.38 -23.17 12.89
CA ASN A 175 -4.76 -22.74 13.19
C ASN A 175 -4.91 -21.40 13.92
N LEU A 176 -3.87 -20.55 13.93
CA LEU A 176 -4.00 -19.18 14.43
C LEU A 176 -4.90 -18.38 13.48
N GLN A 177 -6.07 -17.96 13.98
CA GLN A 177 -7.02 -17.15 13.23
C GLN A 177 -7.22 -15.82 13.93
N LEU A 178 -7.07 -14.74 13.17
CA LEU A 178 -7.46 -13.40 13.57
C LEU A 178 -8.73 -13.02 12.80
N VAL A 179 -9.86 -12.95 13.50
CA VAL A 179 -11.11 -12.51 12.90
C VAL A 179 -11.23 -11.01 13.10
N LEU A 180 -11.19 -10.26 12.00
CA LEU A 180 -11.40 -8.83 11.96
C LEU A 180 -12.66 -8.53 11.16
N VAL A 181 -13.61 -7.83 11.76
CA VAL A 181 -14.83 -7.38 11.09
C VAL A 181 -14.71 -5.88 10.81
N ILE A 182 -14.55 -5.53 9.54
CA ILE A 182 -14.45 -4.13 9.09
C ILE A 182 -15.76 -3.72 8.44
N GLY A 183 -16.33 -2.62 8.94
CA GLY A 183 -17.44 -1.93 8.33
C GLY A 183 -16.96 -0.93 7.28
N VAL A 184 -17.58 -0.96 6.10
CA VAL A 184 -17.38 0.01 5.04
C VAL A 184 -18.71 0.67 4.72
N ARG A 185 -18.76 2.00 4.74
CA ARG A 185 -19.96 2.77 4.42
C ARG A 185 -19.68 3.77 3.30
N ASN A 186 -20.45 3.68 2.23
CA ASN A 186 -20.47 4.67 1.16
C ASN A 186 -21.16 5.96 1.65
N LYS A 187 -20.51 7.09 1.49
CA LYS A 187 -20.98 8.44 1.84
C LYS A 187 -20.98 9.38 0.63
N GLY A 188 -20.62 8.90 -0.55
CA GLY A 188 -20.57 9.71 -1.76
C GLY A 188 -21.76 9.46 -2.67
N PRO A 189 -21.80 10.16 -3.81
CA PRO A 189 -22.97 10.21 -4.68
C PRO A 189 -23.10 8.99 -5.60
N MET A 190 -22.05 8.18 -5.74
CA MET A 190 -22.00 7.08 -6.69
C MET A 190 -21.84 5.74 -5.97
N ASN A 191 -22.55 4.71 -6.45
CA ASN A 191 -22.31 3.34 -6.01
C ASN A 191 -20.95 2.84 -6.55
N GLY A 192 -20.42 1.79 -5.94
CA GLY A 192 -19.17 1.21 -6.39
C GLY A 192 -18.57 0.24 -5.38
N ASP A 193 -17.63 -0.55 -5.87
CA ASP A 193 -16.90 -1.49 -5.05
C ASP A 193 -15.84 -0.80 -4.20
N HIS A 194 -15.38 -1.50 -3.16
CA HIS A 194 -14.40 -0.95 -2.22
C HIS A 194 -13.34 -1.97 -1.79
N VAL A 195 -12.07 -1.67 -2.10
CA VAL A 195 -10.92 -2.48 -1.69
C VAL A 195 -10.38 -1.99 -0.35
N VAL A 196 -10.26 -2.89 0.62
CA VAL A 196 -9.60 -2.65 1.91
C VAL A 196 -8.31 -3.47 1.98
N LEU A 197 -7.19 -2.79 2.26
CA LEU A 197 -5.91 -3.43 2.55
C LEU A 197 -5.66 -3.27 4.05
N ILE A 198 -5.34 -4.38 4.73
CA ILE A 198 -5.07 -4.44 6.17
C ILE A 198 -3.58 -4.78 6.30
N PHE A 199 -2.83 -3.97 7.04
CA PHE A 199 -1.40 -4.13 7.29
C PHE A 199 -1.12 -4.04 8.79
#